data_AF-A0A947BLD0-F1
#
_entry.id   AF-A0A947BLD0-F1
#
_cell.length_a   1.000
_cell.length_b   1.000
_cell.length_c   1.000
_cell.angle_alpha   90.00
_cell.angle_beta   90.00
_cell.angle_gamma   90.00
#
_symmetry.space_group_name_H-M   'P 1'
#
loop_
_entity.id
_entity.type
_entity.pdbx_description
1 polymer ?
#
loop_
_entity_poly.entity_id
_entity_poly.type
_entity_poly.pdbx_seq_one_letter_code
_entity_poly.pdbx_strand_id
1 'polypeptide(L)'
;MNYFKLPIYALAAALMAAPTLANAWWWDDDDDDEEEPFDEARLFFELNDTDGDLGIHGKIDGGPWKRMKIEGPDGRYERTLLNVRAYGKLRRQGMTELFFESAEPKFVAEEEGDETLDPAVFFNRFKEGEYDIEGRTLDGEELESEVYLSHIIPAAPEVTMIGEASGPEEDECWVSGKGPDDDVIITWNEVTQSHFARWTDANGEPLDEDKIPLGNPGMIDVLYYEFVVEVDETPWKATSIIPPGDGVTISKTIPADFFALTADDADGEYKFEILVRAKVRDEDGIVMVNIDGDIGPLPGNKSAVEDCFEYGS
;
A
#
# COMPACT_ATOMS: atom_id res chain seq x y z
N MET A 1 77.40 17.06 49.49
CA MET A 1 77.55 17.61 50.86
C MET A 1 77.29 19.11 50.79
N ASN A 2 76.38 19.61 51.64
CA ASN A 2 76.06 21.02 51.94
C ASN A 2 75.15 21.82 50.97
N TYR A 3 73.85 21.69 51.25
CA TYR A 3 72.85 22.72 51.53
C TYR A 3 73.25 24.21 51.49
N PHE A 4 72.40 25.05 50.89
CA PHE A 4 71.99 26.40 51.38
C PHE A 4 70.62 26.75 50.75
N LYS A 5 69.50 26.54 51.46
CA LYS A 5 68.75 27.49 52.31
C LYS A 5 68.24 28.77 51.61
N LEU A 6 66.93 28.77 51.34
CA LEU A 6 66.05 29.92 51.10
C LEU A 6 66.05 30.92 52.28
N PRO A 7 65.62 32.16 52.04
CA PRO A 7 64.74 32.87 52.96
C PRO A 7 63.41 33.29 52.29
N ILE A 8 62.34 32.98 53.02
CA ILE A 8 60.95 33.41 52.87
C ILE A 8 60.79 34.79 53.54
N TYR A 9 59.91 35.66 53.01
CA TYR A 9 59.02 36.68 53.65
C TYR A 9 58.70 37.72 52.54
N ALA A 10 57.48 38.19 52.27
CA ALA A 10 56.25 38.22 53.05
C ALA A 10 55.01 38.20 52.14
N LEU A 11 53.94 37.63 52.71
CA LEU A 11 52.53 37.69 52.33
C LEU A 11 52.06 39.14 52.13
N ALA A 12 51.30 39.40 51.07
CA ALA A 12 50.17 40.32 51.10
C ALA A 12 49.00 39.66 50.37
N ALA A 13 47.96 39.37 51.15
CA ALA A 13 46.71 38.77 50.71
C ALA A 13 45.83 39.80 50.00
N ALA A 14 45.19 39.38 48.92
CA ALA A 14 43.90 39.91 48.51
C ALA A 14 43.00 38.73 48.15
N LEU A 15 42.06 38.45 49.05
CA LEU A 15 40.92 37.56 48.84
C LEU A 15 40.06 38.11 47.69
N MET A 16 39.78 37.27 46.69
CA MET A 16 38.43 37.16 46.14
C MET A 16 38.03 35.68 46.15
N ALA A 17 37.05 35.38 46.99
CA ALA A 17 36.24 34.15 46.98
C ALA A 17 35.30 34.21 45.75
N ALA A 18 34.82 33.15 45.10
CA ALA A 18 34.73 31.69 45.26
C ALA A 18 34.18 31.12 43.90
N PRO A 19 33.72 29.86 43.75
CA PRO A 19 34.20 28.56 44.22
C PRO A 19 34.54 27.61 43.05
N THR A 20 35.13 26.47 43.42
CA THR A 20 35.51 25.29 42.63
C THR A 20 34.37 24.58 41.90
N LEU A 21 34.61 24.07 40.69
CA LEU A 21 34.22 22.70 40.31
C LEU A 21 35.27 22.11 39.35
N ALA A 22 35.75 20.93 39.73
CA ALA A 22 36.51 20.01 38.90
C ALA A 22 35.58 19.29 37.90
N ASN A 23 36.21 18.49 37.03
CA ASN A 23 35.68 17.61 35.97
C ASN A 23 35.98 18.24 34.59
N ALA A 24 37.01 17.85 33.83
CA ALA A 24 37.38 16.51 33.35
C ALA A 24 36.17 15.80 32.73
N TRP A 25 36.35 15.31 31.49
CA TRP A 25 35.32 14.65 30.65
C TRP A 25 34.27 15.70 30.25
N TRP A 26 34.11 16.09 28.98
CA TRP A 26 33.44 15.36 27.91
C TRP A 26 34.03 15.79 26.56
N TRP A 27 34.43 14.81 25.77
CA TRP A 27 34.51 14.95 24.32
C TRP A 27 33.06 15.03 23.85
N ASP A 28 32.68 16.12 23.20
CA ASP A 28 31.56 16.09 22.24
C ASP A 28 32.08 15.25 21.06
N ASP A 29 31.99 13.92 21.21
CA ASP A 29 31.76 13.03 20.07
C ASP A 29 30.25 13.08 19.83
N ASP A 30 29.76 14.22 19.35
CA ASP A 30 28.51 14.27 18.58
C ASP A 30 28.88 13.78 17.17
N ASP A 31 29.30 12.51 17.08
CA ASP A 31 29.10 11.73 15.87
C ASP A 31 27.59 11.46 15.86
N ASP A 32 26.82 12.42 15.34
CA ASP A 32 25.54 12.13 14.69
C ASP A 32 25.91 11.18 13.54
N ASP A 33 26.05 9.89 13.85
CA ASP A 33 26.14 8.81 12.88
C ASP A 33 24.81 8.85 12.13
N GLU A 34 24.78 9.61 11.02
CA GLU A 34 23.65 9.68 10.10
C GLU A 34 23.38 8.24 9.62
N GLU A 35 22.36 7.60 10.19
CA GLU A 35 22.05 6.20 9.93
C GLU A 35 21.77 6.01 8.43
N GLU A 36 22.35 4.97 7.82
CA GLU A 36 22.21 4.76 6.37
C GLU A 36 20.78 4.33 6.06
N PRO A 37 20.05 5.01 5.17
CA PRO A 37 18.68 4.62 4.88
C PRO A 37 18.61 3.33 4.05
N PHE A 38 17.46 2.66 4.12
CA PHE A 38 17.14 1.66 3.12
C PHE A 38 16.97 2.32 1.73
N ASP A 39 17.28 1.58 0.66
CA ASP A 39 17.10 2.08 -0.71
C ASP A 39 15.61 2.24 -1.05
N GLU A 40 14.77 1.37 -0.48
CA GLU A 40 13.31 1.45 -0.55
C GLU A 40 12.70 0.99 0.79
N ALA A 41 11.78 1.78 1.33
CA ALA A 41 11.00 1.42 2.51
C ALA A 41 9.55 1.87 2.29
N ARG A 42 8.61 0.92 2.32
CA ARG A 42 7.17 1.18 2.15
C ARG A 42 6.35 0.30 3.07
N LEU A 43 5.31 0.89 3.62
CA LEU A 43 4.24 0.22 4.35
C LEU A 43 2.92 0.85 3.92
N PHE A 44 1.96 0.04 3.50
CA PHE A 44 0.69 0.54 2.97
C PHE A 44 -0.44 -0.46 3.19
N PHE A 45 -1.67 0.02 3.17
CA PHE A 45 -2.84 -0.85 3.07
C PHE A 45 -3.20 -1.13 1.61
N GLU A 46 -3.69 -2.32 1.36
CA GLU A 46 -4.26 -2.76 0.08
C GLU A 46 -5.72 -3.15 0.32
N LEU A 47 -6.66 -2.41 -0.27
CA LEU A 47 -8.10 -2.68 -0.21
C LEU A 47 -8.53 -3.37 -1.51
N ASN A 48 -9.17 -4.52 -1.43
CA ASN A 48 -10.01 -5.00 -2.52
C ASN A 48 -11.44 -4.46 -2.28
N ASP A 49 -11.84 -3.43 -3.02
CA ASP A 49 -13.16 -2.78 -2.82
C ASP A 49 -14.32 -3.70 -3.24
N THR A 50 -14.07 -4.62 -4.17
CA THR A 50 -15.06 -5.59 -4.66
C THR A 50 -15.41 -6.60 -3.55
N ASP A 51 -14.39 -7.20 -2.94
CA ASP A 51 -14.57 -8.24 -1.90
C ASP A 51 -14.65 -7.66 -0.47
N GLY A 52 -14.34 -6.37 -0.31
CA GLY A 52 -14.43 -5.66 0.98
C GLY A 52 -13.44 -6.19 2.02
N ASP A 53 -12.26 -6.64 1.58
CA ASP A 53 -11.15 -7.05 2.44
C ASP A 53 -9.95 -6.09 2.33
N LEU A 54 -9.10 -6.10 3.37
CA LEU A 54 -8.02 -5.11 3.51
C LEU A 54 -6.79 -5.76 4.13
N GLY A 55 -5.68 -5.69 3.43
CA GLY A 55 -4.37 -6.17 3.87
C GLY A 55 -3.42 -5.04 4.25
N ILE A 56 -2.38 -5.37 5.03
CA ILE A 56 -1.18 -4.53 5.17
C ILE A 56 -0.02 -5.17 4.40
N HIS A 57 0.64 -4.36 3.58
CA HIS A 57 1.74 -4.76 2.71
C HIS A 57 2.97 -3.94 3.04
N GLY A 58 4.14 -4.56 2.92
CA GLY A 58 5.41 -3.88 3.10
C GLY A 58 6.47 -4.35 2.11
N LYS A 59 7.26 -3.39 1.64
CA LYS A 59 8.44 -3.65 0.81
C LYS A 59 9.63 -2.88 1.35
N ILE A 60 10.68 -3.61 1.68
CA ILE A 60 11.94 -3.07 2.17
C ILE A 60 13.05 -3.63 1.28
N ASP A 61 13.84 -2.76 0.67
CA ASP A 61 15.00 -3.11 -0.15
C ASP A 61 16.20 -2.23 0.21
N GLY A 62 17.40 -2.77 0.04
CA GLY A 62 18.64 -2.07 0.34
C GLY A 62 19.87 -2.97 0.37
N GLY A 63 20.92 -2.48 1.02
CA GLY A 63 22.15 -3.22 1.25
C GLY A 63 21.98 -4.52 2.04
N PRO A 64 23.00 -5.41 2.06
CA PRO A 64 22.91 -6.69 2.74
C PRO A 64 22.81 -6.56 4.26
N TRP A 65 21.70 -7.02 4.83
CA TRP A 65 21.40 -7.02 6.26
C TRP A 65 21.25 -8.42 6.84
N LYS A 66 21.47 -8.54 8.16
CA LYS A 66 21.36 -9.81 8.93
C LYS A 66 20.19 -9.83 9.90
N ARG A 67 19.60 -8.67 10.18
CA ARG A 67 18.39 -8.49 10.99
C ARG A 67 17.65 -7.25 10.47
N MET A 68 16.32 -7.31 10.51
CA MET A 68 15.45 -6.18 10.23
C MET A 68 14.27 -6.20 11.22
N LYS A 69 13.79 -5.04 11.63
CA LYS A 69 12.66 -4.87 12.55
C LYS A 69 11.78 -3.72 12.02
N ILE A 70 10.47 -3.87 12.15
CA ILE A 70 9.50 -2.81 11.89
C ILE A 70 8.73 -2.59 13.18
N GLU A 71 8.73 -1.36 13.67
CA GLU A 71 8.00 -0.95 14.88
C GLU A 71 6.90 0.03 14.54
N GLY A 72 5.72 -0.19 15.11
CA GLY A 72 4.63 0.76 14.99
C GLY A 72 4.79 1.98 15.91
N PRO A 73 3.89 2.97 15.74
CA PRO A 73 3.94 4.21 16.49
C PRO A 73 3.93 3.94 18.01
N ASP A 74 4.59 4.79 18.80
CA ASP A 74 4.81 4.71 20.26
C ASP A 74 5.92 3.76 20.78
N GLY A 75 6.75 3.15 19.92
CA GLY A 75 8.05 2.55 20.31
C GLY A 75 8.02 1.45 21.38
N ARG A 76 6.88 0.75 21.56
CA ARG A 76 6.78 -0.37 22.53
C ARG A 76 6.93 -1.70 21.80
N TYR A 77 7.71 -2.63 22.38
CA TYR A 77 7.89 -4.00 21.89
C TYR A 77 6.59 -4.76 21.55
N GLU A 78 5.47 -4.43 22.21
CA GLU A 78 4.14 -5.00 21.91
C GLU A 78 3.56 -4.53 20.56
N ARG A 79 4.25 -3.60 19.88
CA ARG A 79 3.91 -3.03 18.57
C ARG A 79 4.97 -3.29 17.51
N THR A 80 5.90 -4.22 17.77
CA THR A 80 6.74 -4.74 16.69
C THR A 80 5.83 -5.42 15.65
N LEU A 81 5.71 -4.79 14.48
CA LEU A 81 4.96 -5.33 13.37
C LEU A 81 5.67 -6.56 12.82
N LEU A 82 7.00 -6.47 12.66
CA LEU A 82 7.80 -7.53 12.07
C LEU A 82 9.22 -7.57 12.62
N ASN A 83 9.81 -8.76 12.77
CA ASN A 83 11.19 -8.95 13.21
C ASN A 83 11.81 -10.14 12.47
N VAL A 84 12.63 -9.84 11.48
CA VAL A 84 13.29 -10.82 10.63
C VAL A 84 14.74 -10.98 11.06
N ARG A 85 15.19 -12.23 11.18
CA ARG A 85 16.57 -12.56 11.55
C ARG A 85 17.11 -13.65 10.65
N ALA A 86 18.20 -13.35 9.95
CA ALA A 86 18.92 -14.35 9.20
C ALA A 86 19.80 -15.20 10.13
N TYR A 87 19.83 -16.51 9.89
CA TYR A 87 20.66 -17.46 10.64
C TYR A 87 21.60 -18.25 9.72
N GLY A 88 22.62 -18.88 10.32
CA GLY A 88 23.52 -19.80 9.62
C GLY A 88 24.26 -19.17 8.44
N LYS A 89 24.14 -19.79 7.26
CA LYS A 89 24.78 -19.32 6.02
C LYS A 89 24.17 -18.01 5.52
N LEU A 90 22.84 -17.86 5.61
CA LEU A 90 22.15 -16.65 5.17
C LEU A 90 22.60 -15.43 5.98
N ARG A 91 22.83 -15.58 7.30
CA ARG A 91 23.40 -14.50 8.14
C ARG A 91 24.75 -13.99 7.66
N ARG A 92 25.55 -14.82 6.97
CA ARG A 92 26.86 -14.44 6.44
C ARG A 92 26.78 -13.86 5.02
N GLN A 93 25.69 -14.16 4.31
CA GLN A 93 25.43 -13.68 2.96
C GLN A 93 24.68 -12.36 2.95
N GLY A 94 23.76 -12.16 3.90
CA GLY A 94 22.83 -11.05 3.95
C GLY A 94 21.54 -11.34 3.19
N MET A 95 20.45 -10.74 3.67
CA MET A 95 19.23 -10.49 2.89
C MET A 95 19.30 -9.05 2.38
N THR A 96 18.66 -8.76 1.25
CA THR A 96 18.62 -7.40 0.68
C THR A 96 17.19 -6.90 0.63
N GLU A 97 16.28 -7.76 0.16
CA GLU A 97 14.87 -7.45 -0.01
C GLU A 97 13.98 -8.27 0.94
N LEU A 98 12.92 -7.65 1.42
CA LEU A 98 11.77 -8.28 2.04
C LEU A 98 10.48 -7.70 1.46
N PHE A 99 9.61 -8.58 0.98
CA PHE A 99 8.22 -8.29 0.66
C PHE A 99 7.32 -9.14 1.56
N PHE A 100 6.27 -8.55 2.11
CA PHE A 100 5.26 -9.28 2.88
C PHE A 100 3.87 -8.66 2.68
N GLU A 101 2.87 -9.52 2.88
CA GLU A 101 1.45 -9.20 2.91
C GLU A 101 0.83 -9.88 4.14
N SER A 102 -0.16 -9.25 4.76
CA SER A 102 -0.98 -9.89 5.80
C SER A 102 -2.11 -10.70 5.19
N ALA A 103 -2.75 -11.56 6.00
CA ALA A 103 -4.08 -12.04 5.64
C ALA A 103 -5.07 -10.86 5.55
N GLU A 104 -6.04 -10.97 4.65
CA GLU A 104 -7.03 -9.95 4.33
C GLU A 104 -8.39 -10.37 4.91
N PRO A 105 -8.80 -9.85 6.08
CA PRO A 105 -10.10 -10.17 6.64
C PRO A 105 -11.19 -9.43 5.88
N LYS A 106 -12.29 -10.13 5.60
CA LYS A 106 -13.53 -9.50 5.11
C LYS A 106 -14.18 -8.67 6.21
N PHE A 107 -14.78 -7.55 5.82
CA PHE A 107 -15.56 -6.70 6.73
C PHE A 107 -17.07 -6.92 6.61
N VAL A 108 -17.52 -7.45 5.47
CA VAL A 108 -18.93 -7.77 5.19
C VAL A 108 -19.08 -9.29 5.12
N ALA A 109 -20.17 -9.83 5.67
CA ALA A 109 -20.49 -11.25 5.56
C ALA A 109 -21.26 -11.47 4.25
N GLU A 110 -20.83 -12.45 3.44
CA GLU A 110 -21.55 -12.82 2.22
C GLU A 110 -22.68 -13.80 2.54
N GLU A 111 -22.43 -14.71 3.48
CA GLU A 111 -23.41 -15.67 3.97
C GLU A 111 -23.58 -15.60 5.50
N GLU A 112 -24.74 -16.07 5.97
CA GLU A 112 -25.02 -16.18 7.39
C GLU A 112 -24.06 -17.18 8.06
N GLY A 113 -23.12 -16.66 8.86
CA GLY A 113 -22.14 -17.45 9.59
C GLY A 113 -20.69 -17.21 9.18
N ASP A 114 -20.44 -16.39 8.16
CA ASP A 114 -19.09 -16.00 7.76
C ASP A 114 -18.38 -15.21 8.87
N GLU A 115 -17.07 -15.46 8.99
CA GLU A 115 -16.22 -14.72 9.91
C GLU A 115 -15.88 -13.35 9.32
N THR A 116 -16.41 -12.30 9.93
CA THR A 116 -16.04 -10.91 9.62
C THR A 116 -15.18 -10.31 10.72
N LEU A 117 -14.36 -9.34 10.35
CA LEU A 117 -13.65 -8.50 11.31
C LEU A 117 -14.34 -7.15 11.40
N ASP A 118 -14.43 -6.57 12.59
CA ASP A 118 -14.79 -5.16 12.73
C ASP A 118 -13.61 -4.30 12.21
N PRO A 119 -13.81 -3.38 11.26
CA PRO A 119 -12.74 -2.50 10.76
C PRO A 119 -11.98 -1.78 11.88
N ALA A 120 -12.66 -1.37 12.96
CA ALA A 120 -12.00 -0.71 14.09
C ALA A 120 -10.98 -1.63 14.79
N VAL A 121 -11.24 -2.95 14.80
CA VAL A 121 -10.28 -3.94 15.31
C VAL A 121 -9.08 -4.05 14.37
N PHE A 122 -9.29 -4.04 13.05
CA PHE A 122 -8.20 -4.04 12.06
C PHE A 122 -7.29 -2.82 12.23
N PHE A 123 -7.86 -1.61 12.18
CA PHE A 123 -7.12 -0.35 12.33
C PHE A 123 -6.46 -0.19 13.70
N ASN A 124 -6.97 -0.86 14.75
CA ASN A 124 -6.29 -0.90 16.04
C ASN A 124 -5.10 -1.88 16.08
N ARG A 125 -5.05 -2.90 15.21
CA ARG A 125 -3.87 -3.76 15.02
C ARG A 125 -2.76 -3.00 14.30
N PHE A 126 -3.12 -2.22 13.29
CA PHE A 126 -2.22 -1.43 12.45
C PHE A 126 -2.50 0.05 12.62
N LYS A 127 -2.00 0.63 13.71
CA LYS A 127 -2.29 2.03 14.06
C LYS A 127 -1.72 2.99 13.03
N GLU A 128 -2.44 4.10 12.81
CA GLU A 128 -1.96 5.23 12.03
C GLU A 128 -0.76 5.87 12.73
N GLY A 129 0.23 6.30 11.94
CA GLY A 129 1.41 7.01 12.43
C GLY A 129 2.70 6.58 11.75
N GLU A 130 3.80 7.07 12.30
CA GLU A 130 5.16 6.76 11.87
C GLU A 130 5.59 5.37 12.36
N TYR A 131 6.17 4.59 11.45
CA TYR A 131 6.74 3.27 11.69
C TYR A 131 8.25 3.32 11.43
N ASP A 132 9.01 2.83 12.41
CA ASP A 132 10.47 2.77 12.36
C ASP A 132 10.89 1.44 11.76
N ILE A 133 11.70 1.48 10.70
CA ILE A 133 12.28 0.31 10.05
C ILE A 133 13.78 0.31 10.32
N GLU A 134 14.21 -0.60 11.19
CA GLU A 134 15.61 -0.75 11.59
C GLU A 134 16.24 -1.99 10.95
N GLY A 135 17.42 -1.85 10.38
CA GLY A 135 18.27 -2.91 9.85
C GLY A 135 19.61 -3.00 10.58
N ARG A 136 20.25 -4.16 10.49
CA ARG A 136 21.68 -4.31 10.85
C ARG A 136 22.42 -4.95 9.71
N THR A 137 23.44 -4.29 9.18
CA THR A 137 24.28 -4.79 8.09
C THR A 137 25.12 -6.00 8.52
N LEU A 138 25.85 -6.60 7.58
CA LEU A 138 26.79 -7.69 7.89
C LEU A 138 27.88 -7.25 8.88
N ASP A 139 28.38 -6.03 8.72
CA ASP A 139 29.45 -5.44 9.53
C ASP A 139 28.94 -4.85 10.85
N GLY A 140 27.62 -4.61 10.97
CA GLY A 140 26.96 -4.23 12.22
C GLY A 140 26.49 -2.79 12.27
N GLU A 141 26.68 -2.04 11.20
CA GLU A 141 26.09 -0.72 10.98
C GLU A 141 24.57 -0.79 10.98
N GLU A 142 23.92 0.31 11.33
CA GLU A 142 22.47 0.46 11.31
C GLU A 142 22.00 0.89 9.93
N LEU A 143 20.82 0.39 9.58
CA LEU A 143 20.02 0.95 8.52
C LEU A 143 18.73 1.48 9.13
N GLU A 144 18.26 2.66 8.74
CA GLU A 144 17.04 3.24 9.32
C GLU A 144 16.17 3.93 8.28
N SER A 145 14.87 3.69 8.34
CA SER A 145 13.90 4.44 7.55
C SER A 145 12.59 4.57 8.31
N GLU A 146 12.02 5.76 8.27
CA GLU A 146 10.70 6.04 8.83
C GLU A 146 9.67 6.04 7.69
N VAL A 147 8.54 5.36 7.90
CA VAL A 147 7.42 5.37 6.96
C VAL A 147 6.13 5.70 7.68
N TYR A 148 5.31 6.57 7.08
CA TYR A 148 4.02 6.92 7.64
C TYR A 148 2.93 5.98 7.10
N LEU A 149 2.17 5.32 7.98
CA LEU A 149 0.99 4.54 7.60
C LEU A 149 -0.27 5.35 7.89
N SER A 150 -1.02 5.71 6.85
CA SER A 150 -2.28 6.45 6.97
C SER A 150 -3.49 5.53 7.01
N HIS A 151 -4.54 5.90 7.75
CA HIS A 151 -5.86 5.26 7.66
C HIS A 151 -6.76 5.96 6.64
N ILE A 152 -6.27 6.93 5.88
CA ILE A 152 -7.02 7.53 4.76
C ILE A 152 -6.90 6.60 3.55
N ILE A 153 -7.91 5.75 3.36
CA ILE A 153 -7.96 4.79 2.25
C ILE A 153 -8.61 5.46 1.03
N PRO A 154 -8.02 5.45 -0.17
CA PRO A 154 -8.67 5.95 -1.38
C PRO A 154 -10.02 5.28 -1.62
N ALA A 155 -10.95 5.97 -2.27
CA ALA A 155 -12.14 5.29 -2.76
C ALA A 155 -11.82 4.48 -4.03
N ALA A 156 -12.60 3.42 -4.25
CA ALA A 156 -12.72 2.79 -5.55
C ALA A 156 -13.06 3.83 -6.67
N PRO A 157 -12.35 3.82 -7.82
CA PRO A 157 -12.77 4.58 -9.00
C PRO A 157 -14.14 4.13 -9.53
N GLU A 158 -14.94 5.09 -9.99
CA GLU A 158 -16.19 4.77 -10.68
C GLU A 158 -15.91 4.41 -12.12
N VAL A 159 -15.95 3.12 -12.40
CA VAL A 159 -15.69 2.59 -13.74
C VAL A 159 -16.96 2.66 -14.57
N THR A 160 -16.85 3.30 -15.73
CA THR A 160 -17.86 3.26 -16.79
C THR A 160 -17.24 2.65 -18.02
N MET A 161 -17.88 1.62 -18.56
CA MET A 161 -17.48 1.03 -19.83
C MET A 161 -18.30 1.63 -20.96
N ILE A 162 -17.64 2.30 -21.88
CA ILE A 162 -18.32 2.91 -23.04
C ILE A 162 -18.46 1.85 -24.14
N GLY A 163 -19.64 1.25 -24.10
CA GLY A 163 -20.22 0.22 -24.96
C GLY A 163 -21.54 -0.30 -24.36
N GLU A 164 -22.25 0.58 -23.63
CA GLU A 164 -23.30 0.26 -22.64
C GLU A 164 -24.33 -0.78 -23.10
N ALA A 165 -24.58 -1.74 -22.20
CA ALA A 165 -25.61 -2.75 -22.32
C ALA A 165 -27.01 -2.13 -22.18
N SER A 166 -27.84 -2.32 -23.20
CA SER A 166 -29.30 -2.36 -23.02
C SER A 166 -29.76 -3.77 -23.41
N GLY A 167 -29.97 -4.63 -22.41
CA GLY A 167 -30.61 -5.93 -22.55
C GLY A 167 -31.77 -6.01 -21.56
N PRO A 168 -32.92 -6.61 -21.91
CA PRO A 168 -34.00 -6.80 -20.98
C PRO A 168 -33.57 -7.80 -19.90
N GLU A 169 -34.15 -7.64 -18.72
CA GLU A 169 -33.91 -8.44 -17.52
C GLU A 169 -33.92 -9.96 -17.74
N GLU A 170 -33.12 -10.60 -16.88
CA GLU A 170 -33.05 -12.02 -16.51
C GLU A 170 -32.32 -12.94 -17.52
N ASP A 171 -31.05 -13.20 -17.16
CA ASP A 171 -30.30 -14.44 -17.41
C ASP A 171 -29.35 -14.53 -18.62
N GLU A 172 -28.55 -13.49 -18.97
CA GLU A 172 -27.19 -13.67 -19.53
C GLU A 172 -26.49 -12.33 -19.87
N CYS A 173 -25.25 -12.18 -19.40
CA CYS A 173 -24.39 -11.02 -19.60
C CYS A 173 -23.89 -10.92 -21.04
N TRP A 174 -24.44 -10.00 -21.86
CA TRP A 174 -23.79 -9.60 -23.12
C TRP A 174 -23.86 -8.09 -23.37
N VAL A 175 -22.71 -7.54 -23.80
CA VAL A 175 -22.52 -6.22 -24.39
C VAL A 175 -23.31 -6.15 -25.70
N SER A 176 -24.38 -5.35 -25.78
CA SER A 176 -25.10 -5.14 -27.04
C SER A 176 -24.60 -3.88 -27.76
N GLY A 177 -24.28 -4.02 -29.06
CA GLY A 177 -24.00 -2.88 -29.95
C GLY A 177 -22.56 -2.76 -30.47
N LYS A 178 -21.66 -3.64 -30.02
CA LYS A 178 -20.30 -3.78 -30.55
C LYS A 178 -20.06 -5.23 -30.97
N GLY A 179 -19.51 -5.42 -32.16
CA GLY A 179 -19.11 -6.74 -32.64
C GLY A 179 -17.82 -7.21 -31.97
N PRO A 180 -17.44 -8.49 -32.13
CA PRO A 180 -16.12 -9.01 -31.72
C PRO A 180 -14.93 -8.18 -32.21
N ASP A 181 -15.14 -7.37 -33.24
CA ASP A 181 -14.12 -6.57 -33.93
C ASP A 181 -14.03 -5.11 -33.40
N ASP A 182 -14.79 -4.74 -32.38
CA ASP A 182 -14.79 -3.37 -31.84
C ASP A 182 -13.93 -3.25 -30.57
N ASP A 183 -13.16 -2.16 -30.50
CA ASP A 183 -12.37 -1.84 -29.31
C ASP A 183 -13.28 -1.63 -28.08
N VAL A 184 -12.83 -2.14 -26.92
CA VAL A 184 -13.47 -1.87 -25.62
C VAL A 184 -12.81 -0.62 -25.02
N ILE A 185 -13.62 0.33 -24.55
CA ILE A 185 -13.14 1.55 -23.89
C ILE A 185 -13.62 1.57 -22.45
N ILE A 186 -12.66 1.46 -21.54
CA ILE A 186 -12.91 1.56 -20.10
C ILE A 186 -12.56 2.99 -19.68
N THR A 187 -13.48 3.64 -18.97
CA THR A 187 -13.31 5.01 -18.47
C THR A 187 -13.57 5.08 -16.98
N TRP A 188 -12.87 5.96 -16.28
CA TRP A 188 -13.14 6.23 -14.88
C TRP A 188 -12.78 7.67 -14.54
N ASN A 189 -13.41 8.21 -13.51
CA ASN A 189 -13.05 9.52 -12.98
C ASN A 189 -11.85 9.40 -12.03
N GLU A 190 -11.07 10.46 -11.93
CA GLU A 190 -10.00 10.51 -10.94
C GLU A 190 -10.56 10.37 -9.52
N VAL A 191 -9.85 9.63 -8.68
CA VAL A 191 -10.22 9.39 -7.28
C VAL A 191 -9.74 10.57 -6.47
N THR A 192 -10.68 11.36 -5.95
CA THR A 192 -10.36 12.57 -5.17
C THR A 192 -10.72 12.48 -3.70
N GLN A 193 -11.44 11.43 -3.29
CA GLN A 193 -11.97 11.25 -1.94
C GLN A 193 -11.61 9.88 -1.37
N SER A 194 -11.59 9.77 -0.05
CA SER A 194 -11.37 8.51 0.66
C SER A 194 -12.61 7.59 0.61
N HIS A 195 -12.41 6.30 0.88
CA HIS A 195 -13.45 5.29 0.99
C HIS A 195 -14.49 5.68 2.05
N PHE A 196 -14.04 6.15 3.22
CA PHE A 196 -14.93 6.69 4.24
C PHE A 196 -15.82 7.81 3.68
N ALA A 197 -15.21 8.83 3.08
CA ALA A 197 -15.94 10.00 2.58
C ALA A 197 -16.92 9.64 1.44
N ARG A 198 -16.62 8.61 0.64
CA ARG A 198 -17.50 8.12 -0.41
C ARG A 198 -18.80 7.52 0.13
N TRP A 199 -18.73 6.83 1.26
CA TRP A 199 -19.85 6.03 1.77
C TRP A 199 -20.53 6.67 2.99
N THR A 200 -20.22 7.92 3.33
CA THR A 200 -20.88 8.63 4.44
C THR A 200 -21.48 9.96 4.03
N ASP A 201 -22.56 10.36 4.69
CA ASP A 201 -23.13 11.70 4.59
C ASP A 201 -22.29 12.76 5.33
N ALA A 202 -22.75 14.02 5.33
CA ALA A 202 -22.06 15.11 6.02
C ALA A 202 -21.98 14.96 7.55
N ASN A 203 -22.75 14.03 8.14
CA ASN A 203 -22.75 13.72 9.56
C ASN A 203 -21.92 12.45 9.88
N GLY A 204 -21.39 11.76 8.86
CA GLY A 204 -20.67 10.50 9.01
C GLY A 204 -21.58 9.26 9.04
N GLU A 205 -22.86 9.40 8.71
CA GLU A 205 -23.78 8.27 8.64
C GLU A 205 -23.62 7.54 7.30
N PRO A 206 -23.62 6.19 7.27
CA PRO A 206 -23.53 5.43 6.02
C PRO A 206 -24.60 5.81 5.00
N LEU A 207 -24.20 5.98 3.74
CA LEU A 207 -25.11 6.25 2.61
C LEU A 207 -25.77 4.98 2.07
N ASP A 208 -25.17 3.84 2.33
CA ASP A 208 -25.58 2.51 1.88
C ASP A 208 -25.40 1.53 3.06
N GLU A 209 -26.40 0.70 3.32
CA GLU A 209 -26.38 -0.26 4.43
C GLU A 209 -25.50 -1.48 4.15
N ASP A 210 -25.22 -1.75 2.86
CA ASP A 210 -24.38 -2.86 2.41
C ASP A 210 -22.90 -2.46 2.26
N LYS A 211 -22.58 -1.17 2.38
CA LYS A 211 -21.21 -0.66 2.32
C LYS A 211 -20.74 -0.18 3.69
N ILE A 212 -19.58 -0.68 4.10
CA ILE A 212 -18.95 -0.29 5.36
C ILE A 212 -17.92 0.80 5.09
N PRO A 213 -18.09 2.04 5.58
CA PRO A 213 -17.07 3.07 5.48
C PRO A 213 -15.77 2.62 6.16
N LEU A 214 -14.65 2.73 5.44
CA LEU A 214 -13.33 2.26 5.92
C LEU A 214 -12.38 3.43 6.10
N GLY A 215 -11.63 3.41 7.20
CA GLY A 215 -10.58 4.37 7.49
C GLY A 215 -11.11 5.75 7.87
N ASN A 216 -10.32 6.78 7.55
CA ASN A 216 -10.60 8.18 7.88
C ASN A 216 -11.05 8.98 6.64
N PRO A 217 -11.85 10.05 6.82
CA PRO A 217 -12.13 11.01 5.75
C PRO A 217 -10.85 11.76 5.38
N GLY A 218 -10.59 11.94 4.08
CA GLY A 218 -9.41 12.68 3.63
C GLY A 218 -9.37 12.92 2.12
N MET A 219 -8.51 13.85 1.72
CA MET A 219 -8.22 14.13 0.31
C MET A 219 -7.14 13.17 -0.20
N ILE A 220 -7.33 12.67 -1.41
CA ILE A 220 -6.44 11.72 -2.06
C ILE A 220 -5.66 12.43 -3.17
N ASP A 221 -4.33 12.27 -3.16
CA ASP A 221 -3.47 12.64 -4.28
C ASP A 221 -3.04 11.36 -5.00
N VAL A 222 -3.66 11.07 -6.14
CA VAL A 222 -3.30 9.89 -6.94
C VAL A 222 -1.88 10.05 -7.49
N LEU A 223 -1.06 9.03 -7.31
CA LEU A 223 0.28 8.94 -7.90
C LEU A 223 0.22 8.36 -9.31
N TYR A 224 -0.53 7.26 -9.46
CA TYR A 224 -0.84 6.63 -10.74
C TYR A 224 -1.95 5.59 -10.55
N TYR A 225 -2.53 5.17 -11.67
CA TYR A 225 -3.35 3.99 -11.77
C TYR A 225 -2.53 2.86 -12.39
N GLU A 226 -2.78 1.63 -11.95
CA GLU A 226 -2.32 0.43 -12.59
C GLU A 226 -3.53 -0.28 -13.18
N PHE A 227 -3.57 -0.38 -14.51
CA PHE A 227 -4.62 -1.07 -15.23
C PHE A 227 -4.13 -2.48 -15.56
N VAL A 228 -4.82 -3.47 -15.02
CA VAL A 228 -4.50 -4.88 -15.17
C VAL A 228 -5.56 -5.54 -16.03
N VAL A 229 -5.11 -6.42 -16.93
CA VAL A 229 -5.97 -7.36 -17.64
C VAL A 229 -5.44 -8.76 -17.41
N GLU A 230 -6.32 -9.66 -17.02
CA GLU A 230 -6.05 -11.08 -16.85
C GLU A 230 -7.00 -11.89 -17.72
N VAL A 231 -6.53 -13.05 -18.15
CA VAL A 231 -7.37 -14.05 -18.82
C VAL A 231 -7.51 -15.20 -17.83
N ASP A 232 -8.73 -15.43 -17.38
CA ASP A 232 -9.03 -16.42 -16.36
C ASP A 232 -8.56 -17.82 -16.78
N GLU A 233 -8.19 -18.63 -15.79
CA GLU A 233 -7.58 -19.95 -15.93
C GLU A 233 -6.27 -20.01 -16.74
N THR A 234 -5.66 -18.86 -17.05
CA THR A 234 -4.38 -18.79 -17.75
C THR A 234 -3.34 -18.01 -16.94
N PRO A 235 -2.03 -18.23 -17.19
CA PRO A 235 -0.99 -17.39 -16.60
C PRO A 235 -0.85 -16.03 -17.30
N TRP A 236 -1.76 -15.67 -18.21
CA TRP A 236 -1.65 -14.45 -18.99
C TRP A 236 -2.17 -13.25 -18.20
N LYS A 237 -1.29 -12.28 -17.97
CA LYS A 237 -1.57 -10.99 -17.31
C LYS A 237 -0.84 -9.88 -18.05
N ALA A 238 -1.50 -8.76 -18.27
CA ALA A 238 -0.88 -7.53 -18.77
C ALA A 238 -1.20 -6.34 -17.88
N THR A 239 -0.19 -5.51 -17.65
CA THR A 239 -0.29 -4.35 -16.78
C THR A 239 0.10 -3.08 -17.54
N SER A 240 -0.60 -1.98 -17.27
CA SER A 240 -0.27 -0.65 -17.77
C SER A 240 -0.30 0.37 -16.63
N ILE A 241 0.78 1.14 -16.47
CA ILE A 241 0.79 2.30 -15.58
C ILE A 241 0.20 3.50 -16.31
N ILE A 242 -0.75 4.18 -15.66
CA ILE A 242 -1.48 5.32 -16.19
C ILE A 242 -1.29 6.48 -15.21
N PRO A 243 -0.79 7.65 -15.66
CA PRO A 243 -0.60 8.80 -14.78
C PRO A 243 -1.94 9.34 -14.26
N PRO A 244 -1.92 10.19 -13.21
CA PRO A 244 -3.11 10.87 -12.70
C PRO A 244 -3.83 11.68 -13.79
N GLY A 245 -5.13 11.89 -13.56
CA GLY A 245 -6.00 12.54 -14.53
C GLY A 245 -5.99 14.07 -14.44
N ASP A 246 -5.39 14.66 -13.41
CA ASP A 246 -5.44 16.10 -13.13
C ASP A 246 -6.89 16.65 -13.11
N GLY A 247 -7.81 15.88 -12.54
CA GLY A 247 -9.23 16.18 -12.40
C GLY A 247 -10.09 15.85 -13.62
N VAL A 248 -9.57 15.09 -14.58
CA VAL A 248 -10.32 14.66 -15.77
C VAL A 248 -10.62 13.16 -15.78
N THR A 249 -11.61 12.77 -16.58
CA THR A 249 -11.90 11.37 -16.88
C THR A 249 -10.72 10.73 -17.60
N ILE A 250 -10.32 9.57 -17.11
CA ILE A 250 -9.25 8.73 -17.64
C ILE A 250 -9.89 7.64 -18.51
N SER A 251 -9.20 7.23 -19.57
CA SER A 251 -9.69 6.18 -20.47
C SER A 251 -8.58 5.24 -20.91
N LYS A 252 -8.92 3.95 -21.01
CA LYS A 252 -8.06 2.91 -21.58
C LYS A 252 -8.81 2.19 -22.70
N THR A 253 -8.19 2.10 -23.86
CA THR A 253 -8.70 1.35 -25.02
C THR A 253 -8.03 -0.01 -25.07
N ILE A 254 -8.83 -1.07 -25.14
CA ILE A 254 -8.42 -2.44 -25.38
C ILE A 254 -8.74 -2.76 -26.85
N PRO A 255 -7.73 -3.03 -27.69
CA PRO A 255 -7.96 -3.33 -29.10
C PRO A 255 -8.77 -4.61 -29.27
N ALA A 256 -9.67 -4.66 -30.26
CA ALA A 256 -10.48 -5.86 -30.52
C ALA A 256 -9.65 -7.14 -30.71
N ASP A 257 -8.51 -7.05 -31.42
CA ASP A 257 -7.59 -8.17 -31.67
C ASP A 257 -7.04 -8.82 -30.39
N PHE A 258 -7.11 -8.11 -29.25
CA PHE A 258 -6.73 -8.65 -27.95
C PHE A 258 -7.61 -9.84 -27.54
N PHE A 259 -8.90 -9.79 -27.90
CA PHE A 259 -9.87 -10.83 -27.56
C PHE A 259 -9.75 -12.07 -28.46
N ALA A 260 -8.95 -12.00 -29.51
CA ALA A 260 -8.62 -13.17 -30.32
C ALA A 260 -7.65 -14.14 -29.61
N LEU A 261 -7.04 -13.73 -28.48
CA LEU A 261 -6.08 -14.55 -27.73
C LEU A 261 -6.71 -15.79 -27.08
N THR A 262 -8.02 -15.81 -26.83
CA THR A 262 -8.75 -16.93 -26.21
C THR A 262 -9.66 -17.68 -27.20
N ALA A 263 -9.76 -17.20 -28.45
CA ALA A 263 -10.76 -17.63 -29.43
C ALA A 263 -10.69 -19.09 -29.89
N ASP A 264 -9.60 -19.81 -29.60
CA ASP A 264 -9.39 -21.16 -30.12
C ASP A 264 -9.55 -22.29 -29.10
N ASP A 265 -9.44 -22.09 -27.77
CA ASP A 265 -9.47 -23.23 -26.81
C ASP A 265 -9.70 -22.87 -25.31
N ALA A 266 -10.20 -21.68 -24.96
CA ALA A 266 -10.52 -21.37 -23.57
C ALA A 266 -11.81 -20.56 -23.47
N ASP A 267 -12.73 -21.04 -22.64
CA ASP A 267 -13.86 -20.28 -22.07
C ASP A 267 -13.36 -19.15 -21.13
N GLY A 268 -12.15 -18.63 -21.35
CA GLY A 268 -11.46 -17.72 -20.46
C GLY A 268 -12.18 -16.38 -20.40
N GLU A 269 -12.73 -16.08 -19.24
CA GLU A 269 -13.27 -14.78 -18.90
C GLU A 269 -12.13 -13.76 -18.80
N TYR A 270 -12.40 -12.52 -19.18
CA TYR A 270 -11.40 -11.45 -19.07
C TYR A 270 -11.69 -10.65 -17.81
N LYS A 271 -10.73 -10.66 -16.88
CA LYS A 271 -10.79 -9.84 -15.68
C LYS A 271 -10.03 -8.54 -15.90
N PHE A 272 -10.63 -7.44 -15.50
CA PHE A 272 -10.02 -6.12 -15.57
C PHE A 272 -9.93 -5.54 -14.17
N GLU A 273 -8.77 -5.04 -13.81
CA GLU A 273 -8.58 -4.40 -12.51
C GLU A 273 -8.01 -3.00 -12.70
N ILE A 274 -8.53 -2.06 -11.91
CA ILE A 274 -7.98 -0.72 -11.79
C ILE A 274 -7.49 -0.56 -10.37
N LEU A 275 -6.18 -0.56 -10.21
CA LEU A 275 -5.53 -0.31 -8.94
C LEU A 275 -5.17 1.16 -8.85
N VAL A 276 -5.56 1.82 -7.76
CA VAL A 276 -5.24 3.21 -7.47
C VAL A 276 -4.09 3.24 -6.50
N ARG A 277 -2.96 3.80 -6.92
CA ARG A 277 -1.86 4.12 -6.01
C ARG A 277 -1.92 5.59 -5.68
N ALA A 278 -2.12 5.90 -4.42
CA ALA A 278 -2.22 7.27 -3.97
C ALA A 278 -1.32 7.55 -2.77
N LYS A 279 -1.02 8.83 -2.60
CA LYS A 279 -0.50 9.37 -1.36
C LYS A 279 -1.57 10.21 -0.68
N VAL A 280 -1.45 10.36 0.63
CA VAL A 280 -2.26 11.31 1.38
C VAL A 280 -1.65 12.69 1.23
N ARG A 281 -2.47 13.69 0.88
CA ARG A 281 -1.98 15.00 0.43
C ARG A 281 -1.10 15.75 1.45
N ASP A 282 -1.22 15.43 2.73
CA ASP A 282 -0.51 16.08 3.83
C ASP A 282 0.45 15.14 4.59
N GLU A 283 0.57 13.86 4.19
CA GLU A 283 1.36 12.81 4.88
C GLU A 283 1.91 11.82 3.84
N ASP A 284 3.19 11.41 3.94
CA ASP A 284 3.86 10.55 2.94
C ASP A 284 3.35 9.07 2.89
N GLY A 285 2.18 8.79 3.45
CA GLY A 285 1.57 7.47 3.44
C GLY A 285 1.05 7.06 2.07
N ILE A 286 1.44 5.87 1.62
CA ILE A 286 0.95 5.24 0.40
C ILE A 286 -0.22 4.33 0.77
N VAL A 287 -1.27 4.32 -0.05
CA VAL A 287 -2.35 3.32 0.02
C VAL A 287 -2.66 2.84 -1.39
N MET A 288 -3.00 1.55 -1.51
CA MET A 288 -3.47 0.94 -2.75
C MET A 288 -4.91 0.47 -2.61
N VAL A 289 -5.71 0.70 -3.63
CA VAL A 289 -7.10 0.25 -3.70
C VAL A 289 -7.33 -0.38 -5.05
N ASN A 290 -7.79 -1.61 -5.04
CA ASN A 290 -8.07 -2.41 -6.20
C ASN A 290 -9.58 -2.52 -6.37
N ILE A 291 -10.03 -2.46 -7.62
CA ILE A 291 -11.37 -2.88 -8.00
C ILE A 291 -11.23 -4.01 -8.99
N ASP A 292 -11.94 -5.09 -8.72
CA ASP A 292 -12.19 -6.14 -9.68
C ASP A 292 -13.41 -5.79 -10.53
N GLY A 293 -13.20 -5.65 -11.83
CA GLY A 293 -14.24 -5.51 -12.84
C GLY A 293 -14.23 -6.74 -13.75
N ASP A 294 -15.20 -7.63 -13.57
CA ASP A 294 -15.42 -8.73 -14.51
C ASP A 294 -16.16 -8.21 -15.74
N ILE A 295 -15.57 -8.42 -16.91
CA ILE A 295 -16.33 -8.44 -18.14
C ILE A 295 -16.60 -9.90 -18.41
N GLY A 296 -17.83 -10.33 -18.14
CA GLY A 296 -18.32 -11.65 -18.55
C GLY A 296 -18.01 -11.92 -20.04
N PRO A 297 -18.13 -13.18 -20.49
CA PRO A 297 -17.58 -13.62 -21.77
C PRO A 297 -17.84 -12.63 -22.90
N LEU A 298 -16.78 -12.21 -23.60
CA LEU A 298 -16.91 -11.33 -24.75
C LEU A 298 -17.31 -12.15 -25.99
N PRO A 299 -18.00 -11.54 -26.97
CA PRO A 299 -18.63 -12.25 -28.09
C PRO A 299 -17.60 -12.75 -29.12
N GLY A 300 -16.64 -13.57 -28.69
CA GLY A 300 -15.71 -14.34 -29.50
C GLY A 300 -15.89 -15.85 -29.35
N ASN A 301 -16.61 -16.31 -28.32
CA ASN A 301 -16.88 -17.73 -28.13
C ASN A 301 -17.97 -18.17 -29.12
N LYS A 302 -17.56 -18.75 -30.27
CA LYS A 302 -18.48 -19.20 -31.32
C LYS A 302 -19.55 -20.18 -30.81
N SER A 303 -19.29 -20.93 -29.74
CA SER A 303 -20.25 -21.86 -29.15
C SER A 303 -21.39 -21.13 -28.41
N ALA A 304 -21.09 -20.09 -27.63
CA ALA A 304 -22.08 -19.31 -26.90
C ALA A 304 -23.02 -18.53 -27.82
N VAL A 305 -22.55 -18.15 -29.02
CA VAL A 305 -23.37 -17.49 -30.04
C VAL A 305 -24.34 -18.46 -30.73
N GLU A 306 -24.03 -19.76 -30.81
CA GLU A 306 -24.90 -20.75 -31.47
C GLU A 306 -26.07 -21.20 -30.57
N ASP A 307 -25.87 -21.32 -29.25
CA ASP A 307 -26.93 -21.76 -28.32
C ASP A 307 -28.06 -20.72 -28.11
N CYS A 308 -27.79 -19.41 -28.29
CA CYS A 308 -28.82 -18.36 -28.21
C CYS A 308 -29.75 -18.30 -29.45
N PHE A 309 -29.35 -18.85 -30.60
CA PHE A 309 -30.16 -18.78 -31.83
C PHE A 309 -31.20 -19.91 -31.96
N GLU A 310 -31.10 -21.01 -31.21
CA GLU A 310 -32.06 -22.12 -31.29
C GLU A 310 -33.34 -21.91 -30.45
N TYR A 311 -33.36 -20.97 -29.49
CA TYR A 311 -34.55 -20.68 -28.67
C TYR A 311 -35.39 -19.47 -29.15
N GLY A 312 -35.04 -18.90 -30.29
CA GLY A 312 -35.69 -17.70 -30.86
C GLY A 312 -36.49 -17.92 -32.15
N SER A 313 -37.14 -19.07 -32.36
CA SER A 313 -38.02 -19.32 -33.52
C SER A 313 -39.42 -19.80 -33.15
#